data_AF-A0A9Q0TDA6-F1
#
_entry.id   AF-A0A9Q0TDA6-F1
#
_cell.length_a   1.000
_cell.length_b   1.000
_cell.length_c   1.000
_cell.angle_alpha   90.00
_cell.angle_beta   90.00
_cell.angle_gamma   90.00
#
_symmetry.space_group_name_H-M   'P 1'
#
loop_
_entity.id
_entity.type
_entity.pdbx_description
1 polymer ?
#
loop_
_entity_poly.entity_id
_entity_poly.type
_entity_poly.pdbx_seq_one_letter_code
_entity_poly.pdbx_strand_id
1 'polypeptide(L)'
;MPCTHPTPNYTAPPEPRGYLLAHTNGGLNQMRAGICDMVAIARIINATLVVPELDKKSYWQDSSNFSDVFNEDHFINVLANDVKVIKKLPKEMGGAPIAIKYFKSWSGMDYYQEEISSMWADYKVIQAGKTDSRLANNNLPADIQKLRCRACYEALCFAPQIEAMGKLLVDRMRSYGTYIALHLRYEKDILAFTGCTHGLSSAEADELKEIRDSNDKWKVKDIDPREQRSKGFCPLTPKEAAIFLSALGYPSNTPIYIAAGDIYGGDSYMGDLRSRYPMLMSKEKLASIEELEPFANHSTQLAALDYIVSVESDVFMPTYSGNMARAVEGHRRFLGHRRTISPDKKALVRLFDKIEQGIKKEGKLLSDKVIEMHKKRYVFLSTL
;
A
#
# COMPACT_ATOMS: atom_id res chain seq x y z
N MET A 1 -23.51 3.80 -2.23
CA MET A 1 -23.37 3.80 -0.76
C MET A 1 -21.96 3.41 -0.40
N PRO A 2 -21.32 4.04 0.60
CA PRO A 2 -20.00 3.60 1.05
C PRO A 2 -20.09 2.13 1.47
N CYS A 3 -19.06 1.34 1.17
CA CYS A 3 -19.06 -0.10 1.41
C CYS A 3 -19.02 -0.47 2.89
N THR A 4 -19.26 0.46 3.81
CA THR A 4 -19.08 0.30 5.25
C THR A 4 -20.38 0.00 5.98
N HIS A 5 -21.52 0.45 5.46
CA HIS A 5 -22.81 0.23 6.11
C HIS A 5 -23.24 -1.24 6.02
N PRO A 6 -23.64 -1.85 7.15
CA PRO A 6 -24.13 -3.22 7.16
C PRO A 6 -25.41 -3.38 6.32
N THR A 7 -25.79 -4.60 5.96
CA THR A 7 -27.12 -4.88 5.41
C THR A 7 -28.18 -4.79 6.51
N PRO A 8 -29.48 -4.65 6.16
CA PRO A 8 -30.55 -4.62 7.15
C PRO A 8 -30.64 -5.85 8.06
N ASN A 9 -30.08 -6.99 7.62
CA ASN A 9 -30.11 -8.25 8.35
C ASN A 9 -28.87 -8.45 9.23
N TYR A 10 -28.01 -7.44 9.35
CA TYR A 10 -26.80 -7.54 10.16
C TYR A 10 -27.16 -7.59 11.65
N THR A 11 -26.72 -8.64 12.32
CA THR A 11 -26.94 -8.84 13.75
C THR A 11 -25.70 -8.49 14.56
N ALA A 12 -25.90 -8.24 15.85
CA ALA A 12 -24.82 -8.13 16.82
C ALA A 12 -23.92 -9.38 16.79
N PRO A 13 -22.63 -9.26 17.17
CA PRO A 13 -21.77 -10.41 17.35
C PRO A 13 -22.33 -11.37 18.40
N PRO A 14 -22.28 -12.69 18.16
CA PRO A 14 -22.60 -13.66 19.19
C PRO A 14 -21.53 -13.63 20.29
N GLU A 15 -21.82 -14.31 21.41
CA GLU A 15 -20.85 -14.46 22.49
C GLU A 15 -19.52 -15.06 21.97
N PRO A 16 -18.37 -14.40 22.24
CA PRO A 16 -17.08 -14.88 21.78
C PRO A 16 -16.70 -16.26 22.36
N ARG A 17 -16.14 -17.13 21.52
CA ARG A 17 -15.71 -18.49 21.89
C ARG A 17 -14.28 -18.54 22.45
N GLY A 18 -13.47 -17.53 22.13
CA GLY A 18 -12.08 -17.41 22.55
C GLY A 18 -11.41 -16.13 22.02
N TYR A 19 -10.09 -16.09 22.07
CA TYR A 19 -9.27 -14.93 21.68
C TYR A 19 -8.48 -15.20 20.40
N LEU A 20 -8.47 -14.23 19.49
CA LEU A 20 -7.61 -14.23 18.31
C LEU A 20 -6.46 -13.25 18.53
N LEU A 21 -5.23 -13.76 18.60
CA LEU A 21 -4.01 -12.97 18.51
C LEU A 21 -3.59 -12.85 17.04
N ALA A 22 -3.16 -11.67 16.62
CA ALA A 22 -2.77 -11.40 15.23
C ALA A 22 -1.37 -10.81 15.16
N HIS A 23 -0.42 -11.56 14.59
CA HIS A 23 0.93 -11.10 14.35
C HIS A 23 1.03 -10.70 12.87
N THR A 24 1.10 -9.39 12.65
CA THR A 24 1.15 -8.87 11.28
C THR A 24 2.54 -9.09 10.65
N ASN A 25 2.61 -8.96 9.34
CA ASN A 25 3.85 -9.09 8.59
C ASN A 25 3.83 -8.25 7.31
N GLY A 26 5.00 -7.77 6.89
CA GLY A 26 5.17 -6.95 5.69
C GLY A 26 5.30 -5.46 6.01
N GLY A 27 5.34 -4.63 4.97
CA GLY A 27 5.31 -3.17 5.15
C GLY A 27 3.92 -2.66 5.56
N LEU A 28 3.81 -1.37 5.89
CA LEU A 28 2.59 -0.70 6.38
C LEU A 28 1.32 -1.16 5.66
N ASN A 29 1.31 -1.08 4.33
CA ASN A 29 0.11 -1.36 3.54
C ASN A 29 -0.30 -2.85 3.54
N GLN A 30 0.65 -3.78 3.74
CA GLN A 30 0.33 -5.19 3.93
C GLN A 30 -0.23 -5.43 5.33
N MET A 31 0.37 -4.81 6.35
CA MET A 31 -0.14 -4.87 7.73
C MET A 31 -1.57 -4.34 7.79
N ARG A 32 -1.85 -3.17 7.17
CA ARG A 32 -3.21 -2.60 7.11
C ARG A 32 -4.22 -3.58 6.53
N ALA A 33 -3.94 -4.14 5.34
CA ALA A 33 -4.83 -5.11 4.71
C ALA A 33 -5.02 -6.38 5.57
N GLY A 34 -3.94 -6.89 6.16
CA GLY A 34 -3.98 -8.06 7.04
C GLY A 34 -4.77 -7.81 8.33
N ILE A 35 -4.67 -6.63 8.93
CA ILE A 35 -5.47 -6.24 10.09
C ILE A 35 -6.96 -6.24 9.74
N CYS A 36 -7.36 -5.68 8.58
CA CYS A 36 -8.75 -5.74 8.12
C CYS A 36 -9.25 -7.18 7.93
N ASP A 37 -8.40 -8.06 7.39
CA ASP A 37 -8.72 -9.48 7.28
C ASP A 37 -8.93 -10.11 8.66
N MET A 38 -8.09 -9.79 9.65
CA MET A 38 -8.22 -10.33 11.01
C MET A 38 -9.49 -9.87 11.72
N VAL A 39 -9.96 -8.63 11.49
CA VAL A 39 -11.26 -8.16 11.98
C VAL A 39 -12.39 -9.03 11.40
N ALA A 40 -12.38 -9.25 10.09
CA ALA A 40 -13.39 -10.09 9.44
C ALA A 40 -13.30 -11.56 9.89
N ILE A 41 -12.10 -12.12 10.02
CA ILE A 41 -11.90 -13.48 10.50
C ILE A 41 -12.38 -13.62 11.94
N ALA A 42 -12.08 -12.66 12.82
CA ALA A 42 -12.60 -12.67 14.20
C ALA A 42 -14.14 -12.72 14.22
N ARG A 43 -14.82 -11.99 13.32
CA ARG A 43 -16.28 -12.09 13.14
C ARG A 43 -16.72 -13.49 12.68
N ILE A 44 -16.02 -14.09 11.72
CA ILE A 44 -16.36 -15.40 11.14
C ILE A 44 -16.26 -16.52 12.18
N ILE A 45 -15.22 -16.48 13.01
CA ILE A 45 -14.93 -17.55 13.99
C ILE A 45 -15.45 -17.24 15.40
N ASN A 46 -16.22 -16.17 15.57
CA ASN A 46 -16.74 -15.67 16.85
C ASN A 46 -15.63 -15.49 17.90
N ALA A 47 -14.56 -14.77 17.56
CA ALA A 47 -13.46 -14.47 18.48
C ALA A 47 -13.54 -13.04 19.02
N THR A 48 -13.02 -12.86 20.24
CA THR A 48 -12.53 -11.55 20.67
C THR A 48 -11.18 -11.31 20.00
N LEU A 49 -11.06 -10.22 19.23
CA LEU A 49 -9.78 -9.82 18.64
C LEU A 49 -8.94 -9.11 19.70
N VAL A 50 -7.70 -9.55 19.89
CA VAL A 50 -6.72 -8.74 20.62
C VAL A 50 -6.06 -7.78 19.64
N VAL A 51 -5.83 -6.53 20.04
CA VAL A 51 -5.18 -5.51 19.21
C VAL A 51 -3.93 -6.12 18.54
N PRO A 52 -3.83 -6.10 17.20
CA PRO A 52 -2.76 -6.78 16.48
C PRO A 52 -1.35 -6.30 16.84
N GLU A 53 -0.40 -7.23 16.88
CA GLU A 53 1.01 -6.91 17.01
C GLU A 53 1.59 -6.54 15.64
N LEU A 54 2.21 -5.36 15.57
CA LEU A 54 2.84 -4.88 14.34
C LEU A 54 4.16 -5.62 14.06
N ASP A 55 4.46 -5.79 12.78
CA ASP A 55 5.69 -6.43 12.33
C ASP A 55 6.92 -5.58 12.65
N LYS A 56 7.83 -6.14 13.45
CA LYS A 56 9.08 -5.49 13.82
C LYS A 56 10.31 -6.11 13.16
N LYS A 57 10.14 -7.08 12.25
CA LYS A 57 11.26 -7.93 11.81
C LYS A 57 11.33 -8.15 10.30
N SER A 58 10.23 -8.12 9.55
CA SER A 58 10.31 -8.63 8.16
C SER A 58 11.04 -7.73 7.18
N TYR A 59 10.80 -6.42 7.21
CA TYR A 59 11.34 -5.46 6.22
C TYR A 59 11.99 -4.22 6.83
N TRP A 60 11.35 -3.56 7.79
CA TRP A 60 11.79 -2.23 8.25
C TRP A 60 12.46 -2.21 9.61
N GLN A 61 12.44 -3.34 10.34
CA GLN A 61 12.94 -3.43 11.71
C GLN A 61 12.41 -2.33 12.65
N ASP A 62 11.19 -1.85 12.36
CA ASP A 62 10.54 -0.74 13.06
C ASP A 62 10.05 -1.21 14.43
N SER A 63 10.33 -0.45 15.47
CA SER A 63 9.96 -0.80 16.85
C SER A 63 8.53 -0.38 17.24
N SER A 64 7.83 0.36 16.37
CA SER A 64 6.48 0.89 16.60
C SER A 64 5.49 -0.18 17.04
N ASN A 65 4.67 0.15 18.03
CA ASN A 65 3.50 -0.62 18.45
C ASN A 65 2.25 -0.16 17.68
N PHE A 66 1.14 -0.87 17.87
CA PHE A 66 -0.13 -0.52 17.21
C PHE A 66 -0.53 0.93 17.48
N SER A 67 -0.46 1.39 18.72
CA SER A 67 -0.81 2.76 19.14
C SER A 67 0.11 3.84 18.59
N ASP A 68 1.34 3.49 18.20
CA ASP A 68 2.31 4.44 17.65
C ASP A 68 1.99 4.76 16.18
N VAL A 69 1.29 3.85 15.49
CA VAL A 69 0.95 3.95 14.06
C VAL A 69 -0.54 4.23 13.84
N PHE A 70 -1.41 3.64 14.65
CA PHE A 70 -2.87 3.69 14.50
C PHE A 70 -3.53 4.21 15.78
N ASN A 71 -4.70 4.83 15.63
CA ASN A 71 -5.50 5.25 16.76
C ASN A 71 -6.20 4.03 17.39
N GLU A 72 -5.59 3.45 18.42
CA GLU A 72 -6.06 2.23 19.10
C GLU A 72 -7.49 2.36 19.66
N ASP A 73 -7.78 3.46 20.37
CA ASP A 73 -9.10 3.65 20.99
C ASP A 73 -10.18 3.85 19.93
N HIS A 74 -9.89 4.60 18.86
CA HIS A 74 -10.80 4.75 17.73
C HIS A 74 -11.07 3.40 17.04
N PHE A 75 -10.04 2.59 16.82
CA PHE A 75 -10.16 1.26 16.22
C PHE A 75 -11.10 0.35 17.04
N ILE A 76 -10.95 0.34 18.36
CA ILE A 76 -11.81 -0.43 19.27
C ILE A 76 -13.26 0.10 19.23
N ASN A 77 -13.44 1.41 19.30
CA ASN A 77 -14.75 2.04 19.39
C ASN A 77 -15.58 1.87 18.10
N VAL A 78 -14.97 2.04 16.93
CA VAL A 78 -15.66 1.89 15.63
C VAL A 78 -16.14 0.45 15.41
N LEU A 79 -15.40 -0.54 15.90
CA LEU A 79 -15.70 -1.96 15.72
C LEU A 79 -16.56 -2.56 16.83
N ALA A 80 -16.95 -1.80 17.86
CA ALA A 80 -17.61 -2.32 19.06
C ALA A 80 -18.91 -3.11 18.78
N ASN A 81 -19.64 -2.75 17.71
CA ASN A 81 -20.87 -3.41 17.29
C ASN A 81 -20.64 -4.56 16.29
N ASP A 82 -19.40 -4.81 15.88
CA ASP A 82 -19.02 -5.83 14.90
C ASP A 82 -18.25 -6.97 15.54
N VAL A 83 -17.19 -6.63 16.28
CA VAL A 83 -16.25 -7.58 16.88
C VAL A 83 -15.78 -7.01 18.19
N LYS A 84 -15.78 -7.82 19.26
CA LYS A 84 -15.18 -7.41 20.53
C LYS A 84 -13.67 -7.30 20.34
N VAL A 85 -13.12 -6.10 20.53
CA VAL A 85 -11.67 -5.85 20.48
C VAL A 85 -11.16 -5.48 21.87
N ILE A 86 -10.03 -6.06 22.28
CA ILE A 86 -9.36 -5.75 23.56
C ILE A 86 -7.89 -5.43 23.36
N LYS A 87 -7.33 -4.54 24.18
CA LYS A 87 -5.93 -4.09 24.06
C LYS A 87 -4.91 -5.20 24.32
N LYS A 88 -5.17 -6.03 25.32
CA LYS A 88 -4.27 -7.10 25.76
C LYS A 88 -5.06 -8.33 26.15
N LEU A 89 -4.46 -9.49 25.96
CA LEU A 89 -5.01 -10.74 26.45
C LEU A 89 -5.18 -10.68 27.99
N PRO A 90 -6.31 -11.13 28.56
CA PRO A 90 -6.51 -11.10 30.01
C PRO A 90 -5.45 -11.92 30.75
N LYS A 91 -4.98 -11.45 31.91
CA LYS A 91 -3.91 -12.09 32.68
C LYS A 91 -4.22 -13.54 33.05
N GLU A 92 -5.49 -13.84 33.27
CA GLU A 92 -6.02 -15.19 33.55
C GLU A 92 -5.71 -16.20 32.43
N MET A 93 -5.47 -15.72 31.21
CA MET A 93 -5.12 -16.54 30.05
C MET A 93 -3.62 -16.86 29.96
N GLY A 94 -2.78 -16.36 30.89
CA GLY A 94 -1.32 -16.48 30.81
C GLY A 94 -0.75 -17.91 30.78
N GLY A 95 -1.55 -18.92 31.10
CA GLY A 95 -1.20 -20.34 30.99
C GLY A 95 -2.10 -21.14 30.05
N ALA A 96 -3.04 -20.50 29.34
CA ALA A 96 -3.94 -21.18 28.44
C ALA A 96 -3.18 -21.74 27.21
N PRO A 97 -3.51 -22.94 26.73
CA PRO A 97 -2.95 -23.46 25.48
C PRO A 97 -3.20 -22.49 24.32
N ILE A 98 -2.13 -22.09 23.64
CA ILE A 98 -2.18 -21.23 22.45
C ILE A 98 -1.96 -22.11 21.21
N ALA A 99 -2.89 -22.05 20.27
CA ALA A 99 -2.68 -22.65 18.97
C ALA A 99 -2.12 -21.63 17.99
N ILE A 100 -0.83 -21.78 17.66
CA ILE A 100 -0.18 -20.96 16.64
C ILE A 100 -0.49 -21.53 15.26
N LYS A 101 -1.08 -20.73 14.38
CA LYS A 101 -1.46 -21.13 13.02
C LYS A 101 -0.99 -20.12 11.98
N TYR A 102 -0.44 -20.65 10.90
CA TYR A 102 -0.24 -19.91 9.66
C TYR A 102 -1.45 -20.18 8.76
N PHE A 103 -2.44 -19.29 8.79
CA PHE A 103 -3.66 -19.50 8.02
C PHE A 103 -3.36 -19.68 6.53
N LYS A 104 -4.10 -20.56 5.85
CA LYS A 104 -3.97 -20.75 4.40
C LYS A 104 -4.26 -19.43 3.68
N SER A 105 -3.46 -19.11 2.67
CA SER A 105 -3.63 -17.86 1.92
C SER A 105 -4.89 -17.90 1.07
N TRP A 106 -5.59 -16.76 0.99
CA TRP A 106 -6.82 -16.59 0.21
C TRP A 106 -7.95 -17.56 0.58
N SER A 107 -8.06 -17.92 1.85
CA SER A 107 -9.08 -18.85 2.34
C SER A 107 -10.49 -18.26 2.29
N GLY A 108 -11.46 -19.09 1.93
CA GLY A 108 -12.89 -18.78 2.00
C GLY A 108 -13.49 -19.05 3.38
N MET A 109 -14.82 -18.90 3.47
CA MET A 109 -15.59 -19.08 4.72
C MET A 109 -15.39 -20.48 5.33
N ASP A 110 -15.50 -21.54 4.53
CA ASP A 110 -15.49 -22.93 5.00
C ASP A 110 -14.22 -23.27 5.78
N TYR A 111 -13.05 -22.80 5.32
CA TYR A 111 -11.79 -22.97 6.04
C TYR A 111 -11.85 -22.40 7.46
N TYR A 112 -12.43 -21.21 7.63
CA TYR A 112 -12.53 -20.58 8.95
C TYR A 112 -13.62 -21.19 9.81
N GLN A 113 -14.77 -21.54 9.23
CA GLN A 113 -15.91 -22.09 9.96
C GLN A 113 -15.73 -23.55 10.35
N GLU A 114 -15.02 -24.34 9.56
CA GLU A 114 -14.81 -25.78 9.80
C GLU A 114 -13.46 -26.06 10.44
N GLU A 115 -12.37 -25.56 9.85
CA GLU A 115 -11.01 -25.89 10.29
C GLU A 115 -10.57 -25.01 11.47
N ILE A 116 -10.70 -23.69 11.37
CA ILE A 116 -10.24 -22.80 12.45
C ILE A 116 -11.20 -22.80 13.64
N SER A 117 -12.51 -22.78 13.40
CA SER A 117 -13.50 -22.72 14.49
C SER A 117 -13.64 -24.03 15.27
N SER A 118 -13.23 -25.17 14.72
CA SER A 118 -13.20 -26.44 15.46
C SER A 118 -12.15 -26.42 16.58
N MET A 119 -11.10 -25.61 16.43
CA MET A 119 -10.03 -25.48 17.43
C MET A 119 -10.51 -24.87 18.76
N TRP A 120 -11.69 -24.23 18.80
CA TRP A 120 -12.29 -23.76 20.04
C TRP A 120 -12.66 -24.90 21.01
N ALA A 121 -12.66 -26.15 20.56
CA ALA A 121 -12.83 -27.32 21.42
C ALA A 121 -11.64 -27.51 22.38
N ASP A 122 -10.42 -27.26 21.90
CA ASP A 122 -9.18 -27.57 22.62
C ASP A 122 -8.40 -26.32 23.06
N TYR A 123 -8.66 -25.18 22.42
CA TYR A 123 -7.91 -23.95 22.62
C TYR A 123 -8.82 -22.78 22.97
N LYS A 124 -8.35 -21.94 23.89
CA LYS A 124 -8.99 -20.64 24.19
C LYS A 124 -8.33 -19.47 23.49
N VAL A 125 -7.13 -19.67 22.94
CA VAL A 125 -6.37 -18.66 22.22
C VAL A 125 -5.86 -19.26 20.91
N ILE A 126 -6.19 -18.61 19.80
CA ILE A 126 -5.63 -18.91 18.49
C ILE A 126 -4.76 -17.73 18.09
N GLN A 127 -3.53 -18.00 17.66
CA GLN A 127 -2.60 -16.98 17.19
C GLN A 127 -2.36 -17.14 15.70
N ALA A 128 -2.77 -16.14 14.92
CA ALA A 128 -2.38 -16.01 13.53
C ALA A 128 -0.92 -15.53 13.47
N GLY A 129 -0.01 -16.42 13.05
CA GLY A 129 1.43 -16.12 12.95
C GLY A 129 1.80 -15.18 11.79
N LYS A 130 0.87 -14.99 10.84
CA LYS A 130 0.94 -14.04 9.71
C LYS A 130 -0.46 -13.59 9.33
N THR A 131 -0.60 -12.36 8.86
CA THR A 131 -1.91 -11.78 8.49
C THR A 131 -2.04 -11.45 7.01
N ASP A 132 -0.95 -11.51 6.24
CA ASP A 132 -0.99 -11.14 4.82
C ASP A 132 -1.80 -12.12 3.95
N SER A 133 -2.78 -11.58 3.21
CA SER A 133 -3.58 -12.30 2.21
C SER A 133 -4.21 -13.59 2.75
N ARG A 134 -4.82 -13.55 3.95
CA ARG A 134 -5.37 -14.75 4.60
C ARG A 134 -6.83 -14.97 4.24
N LEU A 135 -7.60 -13.92 3.99
CA LEU A 135 -8.99 -14.01 3.61
C LEU A 135 -9.19 -13.77 2.11
N ALA A 136 -10.04 -14.58 1.47
CA ALA A 136 -10.36 -14.44 0.05
C ALA A 136 -11.00 -13.07 -0.26
N ASN A 137 -10.79 -12.57 -1.48
CA ASN A 137 -11.45 -11.33 -1.93
C ASN A 137 -12.85 -11.55 -2.51
N ASN A 138 -13.16 -12.77 -2.96
CA ASN A 138 -14.41 -13.10 -3.63
C ASN A 138 -15.20 -14.10 -2.80
N ASN A 139 -16.49 -14.22 -3.10
CA ASN A 139 -17.39 -15.23 -2.52
C ASN A 139 -17.53 -15.18 -0.98
N LEU A 140 -17.26 -14.02 -0.39
CA LEU A 140 -17.59 -13.76 1.01
C LEU A 140 -19.00 -13.18 1.12
N PRO A 141 -19.73 -13.45 2.21
CA PRO A 141 -21.00 -12.79 2.49
C PRO A 141 -20.88 -11.27 2.47
N ALA A 142 -21.94 -10.59 2.01
CA ALA A 142 -21.93 -9.14 1.83
C ALA A 142 -21.51 -8.38 3.10
N ASP A 143 -21.99 -8.79 4.27
CA ASP A 143 -21.65 -8.14 5.53
C ASP A 143 -20.22 -8.38 6.00
N ILE A 144 -19.59 -9.49 5.62
CA ILE A 144 -18.16 -9.71 5.87
C ILE A 144 -17.33 -8.75 5.03
N GLN A 145 -17.70 -8.56 3.76
CA GLN A 145 -17.02 -7.59 2.89
C GLN A 145 -17.21 -6.16 3.38
N LYS A 146 -18.43 -5.83 3.84
CA LYS A 146 -18.73 -4.52 4.40
C LYS A 146 -17.96 -4.25 5.69
N LEU A 147 -17.83 -5.26 6.55
CA LEU A 147 -17.00 -5.20 7.74
C LEU A 147 -15.52 -4.98 7.38
N ARG A 148 -14.97 -5.69 6.38
CA ARG A 148 -13.59 -5.44 5.90
C ARG A 148 -13.42 -4.00 5.43
N CYS A 149 -14.38 -3.47 4.67
CA CYS A 149 -14.36 -2.09 4.21
C CYS A 149 -14.40 -1.10 5.38
N ARG A 150 -15.27 -1.32 6.39
CA ARG A 150 -15.34 -0.51 7.60
C ARG A 150 -14.05 -0.55 8.40
N ALA A 151 -13.49 -1.75 8.60
CA ALA A 151 -12.20 -1.92 9.25
C ALA A 151 -11.09 -1.13 8.53
N CYS A 152 -11.05 -1.20 7.20
CA CYS A 152 -9.99 -0.59 6.40
C CYS A 152 -10.05 0.92 6.27
N TYR A 153 -11.24 1.52 6.20
CA TYR A 153 -11.42 2.93 5.85
C TYR A 153 -12.06 3.77 6.95
N GLU A 154 -12.70 3.17 7.95
CA GLU A 154 -13.29 3.90 9.09
C GLU A 154 -12.60 3.58 10.42
N ALA A 155 -12.27 2.31 10.70
CA ALA A 155 -11.69 1.92 11.99
C ALA A 155 -10.16 2.10 12.05
N LEU A 156 -9.44 1.71 10.99
CA LEU A 156 -7.97 1.71 10.97
C LEU A 156 -7.39 3.06 10.49
N CYS A 157 -7.65 4.11 11.27
CA CYS A 157 -7.09 5.45 11.11
C CYS A 157 -5.68 5.54 11.72
N PHE A 158 -4.84 6.43 11.19
CA PHE A 158 -3.50 6.61 11.76
C PHE A 158 -3.56 7.29 13.12
N ALA A 159 -2.48 7.17 13.90
CA ALA A 159 -2.34 7.85 15.17
C ALA A 159 -2.44 9.39 14.99
N PRO A 160 -3.00 10.14 15.96
CA PRO A 160 -3.25 11.58 15.81
C PRO A 160 -2.03 12.40 15.36
N GLN A 161 -0.83 12.07 15.85
CA GLN A 161 0.42 12.73 15.45
C GLN A 161 0.76 12.55 13.95
N ILE A 162 0.49 11.36 13.40
CA ILE A 162 0.72 11.04 11.98
C ILE A 162 -0.32 11.75 11.12
N GLU A 163 -1.59 11.76 11.54
CA GLU A 163 -2.67 12.48 10.84
C GLU A 163 -2.39 13.99 10.83
N ALA A 164 -1.95 14.56 11.96
CA ALA A 164 -1.61 15.97 12.05
C ALA A 164 -0.44 16.35 11.15
N MET A 165 0.64 15.56 11.16
CA MET A 165 1.80 15.80 10.30
C MET A 165 1.47 15.58 8.83
N GLY A 166 0.72 14.53 8.49
CA GLY A 166 0.26 14.25 7.13
C GLY A 166 -0.62 15.38 6.59
N LYS A 167 -1.53 15.91 7.42
CA LYS A 167 -2.34 17.08 7.07
C LYS A 167 -1.48 18.32 6.82
N LEU A 168 -0.48 18.59 7.66
CA LEU A 168 0.44 19.70 7.47
C LEU A 168 1.19 19.60 6.12
N LEU A 169 1.67 18.41 5.76
CA LEU A 169 2.33 18.16 4.48
C LEU A 169 1.36 18.37 3.30
N VAL A 170 0.10 17.93 3.43
CA VAL A 170 -0.95 18.16 2.42
C VAL A 170 -1.23 19.65 2.24
N ASP A 171 -1.41 20.39 3.33
CA ASP A 171 -1.68 21.83 3.30
C ASP A 171 -0.51 22.59 2.64
N ARG A 172 0.73 22.20 2.94
CA ARG A 172 1.92 22.76 2.28
C ARG A 172 1.98 22.42 0.80
N MET A 173 1.68 21.18 0.41
CA MET A 173 1.58 20.81 -1.02
C MET A 173 0.52 21.63 -1.73
N ARG A 174 -0.67 21.79 -1.14
CA ARG A 174 -1.77 22.57 -1.71
C ARG A 174 -1.45 24.06 -1.84
N SER A 175 -0.52 24.60 -1.05
CA SER A 175 -0.05 25.97 -1.21
C SER A 175 0.70 26.21 -2.54
N TYR A 176 1.21 25.15 -3.17
CA TYR A 176 1.78 25.18 -4.52
C TYR A 176 0.74 24.99 -5.64
N GLY A 177 -0.53 24.72 -5.30
CA GLY A 177 -1.62 24.44 -6.23
C GLY A 177 -2.08 22.98 -6.21
N THR A 178 -2.94 22.61 -7.17
CA THR A 178 -3.35 21.21 -7.37
C THR A 178 -2.14 20.36 -7.73
N TYR A 179 -1.96 19.20 -7.11
CA TYR A 179 -0.73 18.42 -7.22
C TYR A 179 -0.95 16.96 -7.58
N ILE A 180 0.08 16.38 -8.17
CA ILE A 180 0.17 14.94 -8.43
C ILE A 180 0.98 14.29 -7.32
N ALA A 181 0.45 13.25 -6.68
CA ALA A 181 1.26 12.32 -5.91
C ALA A 181 1.78 11.22 -6.84
N LEU A 182 3.08 11.27 -7.13
CA LEU A 182 3.80 10.28 -7.91
C LEU A 182 4.42 9.25 -6.94
N HIS A 183 3.84 8.06 -6.87
CA HIS A 183 4.41 6.94 -6.12
C HIS A 183 5.51 6.27 -6.96
N LEU A 184 6.73 6.76 -6.78
CA LEU A 184 7.90 6.43 -7.58
C LEU A 184 8.65 5.24 -6.97
N ARG A 185 8.23 4.01 -7.30
CA ARG A 185 8.87 2.76 -6.84
C ARG A 185 10.13 2.42 -7.64
N TYR A 186 11.06 3.36 -7.72
CA TYR A 186 12.39 3.18 -8.32
C TYR A 186 13.45 3.00 -7.22
N GLU A 187 13.15 2.11 -6.26
CA GLU A 187 13.99 1.83 -5.10
C GLU A 187 14.82 0.57 -5.33
N LYS A 188 15.98 0.49 -4.68
CA LYS A 188 16.97 -0.57 -4.85
C LYS A 188 16.39 -1.97 -4.63
N ASP A 189 15.56 -2.12 -3.59
CA ASP A 189 14.90 -3.40 -3.24
C ASP A 189 13.97 -3.87 -4.37
N ILE A 190 13.20 -2.96 -4.95
CA ILE A 190 12.26 -3.27 -6.03
C ILE A 190 12.99 -3.59 -7.33
N LEU A 191 14.03 -2.83 -7.69
CA LEU A 191 14.78 -3.10 -8.91
C LEU A 191 15.51 -4.45 -8.82
N ALA A 192 16.12 -4.75 -7.67
CA ALA A 192 16.72 -6.06 -7.40
C ALA A 192 15.68 -7.18 -7.47
N PHE A 193 14.54 -7.05 -6.75
CA PHE A 193 13.48 -8.05 -6.69
C PHE A 193 12.87 -8.35 -8.06
N THR A 194 12.62 -7.31 -8.85
CA THR A 194 11.99 -7.44 -10.18
C THR A 194 13.00 -7.79 -11.28
N GLY A 195 14.30 -7.67 -11.00
CA GLY A 195 15.37 -7.85 -11.98
C GLY A 195 15.35 -6.83 -13.11
N CYS A 196 14.83 -5.63 -12.87
CA CYS A 196 14.67 -4.61 -13.89
C CYS A 196 15.91 -3.71 -13.95
N THR A 197 16.72 -3.89 -14.99
CA THR A 197 18.01 -3.21 -15.16
C THR A 197 18.09 -2.33 -16.40
N HIS A 198 16.96 -2.06 -17.05
CA HIS A 198 16.92 -1.20 -18.24
C HIS A 198 17.35 0.23 -17.91
N GLY A 199 18.30 0.76 -18.69
CA GLY A 199 18.88 2.09 -18.50
C GLY A 199 19.97 2.15 -17.41
N LEU A 200 20.28 1.02 -16.76
CA LEU A 200 21.37 0.92 -15.79
C LEU A 200 22.68 0.50 -16.49
N SER A 201 23.81 0.86 -15.88
CA SER A 201 25.13 0.33 -16.25
C SER A 201 25.27 -1.14 -15.88
N SER A 202 26.27 -1.82 -16.45
CA SER A 202 26.57 -3.22 -16.10
C SER A 202 26.89 -3.38 -14.61
N ALA A 203 27.62 -2.44 -14.01
CA ALA A 203 27.96 -2.49 -12.59
C ALA A 203 26.73 -2.38 -11.68
N GLU A 204 25.80 -1.48 -12.00
CA GLU A 204 24.53 -1.36 -11.27
C GLU A 204 23.66 -2.61 -11.45
N ALA A 205 23.63 -3.17 -12.66
CA ALA A 205 22.91 -4.42 -12.93
C ALA A 205 23.47 -5.61 -12.12
N ASP A 206 24.79 -5.71 -12.02
CA ASP A 206 25.46 -6.75 -11.23
C ASP A 206 25.21 -6.57 -9.72
N GLU A 207 25.29 -5.34 -9.21
CA GLU A 207 24.95 -5.02 -7.81
C GLU A 207 23.52 -5.46 -7.45
N LEU A 208 22.54 -5.11 -8.30
CA LEU A 208 21.14 -5.48 -8.06
C LEU A 208 20.93 -6.99 -8.13
N LYS A 209 21.70 -7.69 -8.96
CA LYS A 209 21.68 -9.15 -9.05
C LYS A 209 22.26 -9.78 -7.78
N GLU A 210 23.37 -9.28 -7.25
CA GLU A 210 23.95 -9.77 -5.99
C GLU A 210 22.99 -9.62 -4.80
N ILE A 211 22.28 -8.49 -4.73
CA ILE A 211 21.23 -8.27 -3.72
C ILE A 211 20.10 -9.29 -3.88
N ARG A 212 19.67 -9.54 -5.13
CA ARG A 212 18.64 -10.55 -5.38
C ARG A 212 19.10 -11.94 -4.97
N ASP A 213 20.33 -12.33 -5.32
CA ASP A 213 20.86 -13.67 -5.09
C ASP A 213 21.09 -13.92 -3.58
N SER A 214 21.60 -12.94 -2.85
CA SER A 214 21.84 -13.02 -1.40
C SER A 214 20.57 -13.02 -0.52
N ASN A 215 19.39 -12.66 -1.07
CA ASN A 215 18.16 -12.60 -0.27
C ASN A 215 17.39 -13.92 -0.23
N ASP A 216 17.58 -14.73 0.82
CA ASP A 216 16.94 -16.06 0.97
C ASP A 216 15.41 -16.08 0.91
N LYS A 217 14.74 -14.93 1.16
CA LYS A 217 13.27 -14.84 1.11
C LYS A 217 12.73 -14.78 -0.32
N TRP A 218 13.56 -14.42 -1.29
CA TRP A 218 13.15 -14.27 -2.69
C TRP A 218 13.40 -15.56 -3.47
N LYS A 219 12.32 -16.23 -3.86
CA LYS A 219 12.38 -17.55 -4.51
C LYS A 219 12.85 -17.51 -5.97
N VAL A 220 12.57 -16.42 -6.68
CA VAL A 220 12.93 -16.27 -8.09
C VAL A 220 14.21 -15.44 -8.16
N LYS A 221 15.28 -16.05 -8.68
CA LYS A 221 16.63 -15.46 -8.75
C LYS A 221 17.07 -15.22 -10.19
N ASP A 222 16.79 -16.17 -11.07
CA ASP A 222 17.06 -16.02 -12.49
C ASP A 222 15.89 -15.30 -13.16
N ILE A 223 16.16 -14.12 -13.72
CA ILE A 223 15.16 -13.21 -14.26
C ILE A 223 15.73 -12.55 -15.51
N ASP A 224 15.02 -12.66 -16.65
CA ASP A 224 15.34 -11.87 -17.85
C ASP A 224 14.78 -10.44 -17.70
N PRO A 225 15.64 -9.40 -17.59
CA PRO A 225 15.22 -8.01 -17.44
C PRO A 225 14.38 -7.51 -18.63
N ARG A 226 14.69 -7.96 -19.85
CA ARG A 226 14.00 -7.55 -21.07
C ARG A 226 12.61 -8.15 -21.12
N GLU A 227 12.47 -9.41 -20.73
CA GLU A 227 11.17 -10.06 -20.66
C GLU A 227 10.27 -9.38 -19.61
N GLN A 228 10.78 -9.15 -18.39
CA GLN A 228 10.05 -8.44 -17.33
C GLN A 228 9.56 -7.07 -17.78
N ARG A 229 10.44 -6.29 -18.41
CA ARG A 229 10.10 -4.98 -18.96
C ARG A 229 9.01 -5.09 -20.02
N SER A 230 9.18 -5.98 -21.01
CA SER A 230 8.24 -6.14 -22.13
C SER A 230 6.83 -6.57 -21.68
N LYS A 231 6.72 -7.28 -20.56
CA LYS A 231 5.45 -7.68 -19.94
C LYS A 231 4.84 -6.58 -19.04
N GLY A 232 5.56 -5.47 -18.84
CA GLY A 232 5.13 -4.36 -17.98
C GLY A 232 5.31 -4.63 -16.50
N PHE A 233 6.16 -5.60 -16.12
CA PHE A 233 6.42 -5.93 -14.72
C PHE A 233 7.45 -4.99 -14.08
N CYS A 234 8.29 -4.31 -14.85
CA CYS A 234 9.20 -3.30 -14.29
C CYS A 234 8.47 -2.04 -13.82
N PRO A 235 8.97 -1.34 -12.78
CA PRO A 235 8.60 0.05 -12.51
C PRO A 235 8.92 0.93 -13.73
N LEU A 236 8.16 2.01 -13.93
CA LEU A 236 8.62 3.08 -14.82
C LEU A 236 9.83 3.77 -14.18
N THR A 237 10.85 4.08 -15.00
CA THR A 237 11.97 4.92 -14.56
C THR A 237 11.48 6.36 -14.31
N PRO A 238 12.24 7.20 -13.56
CA PRO A 238 11.87 8.62 -13.39
C PRO A 238 11.71 9.35 -14.74
N LYS A 239 12.58 9.07 -15.72
CA LYS A 239 12.48 9.58 -17.09
C LYS A 239 11.17 9.17 -17.78
N GLU A 240 10.82 7.90 -17.72
CA GLU A 240 9.60 7.37 -18.33
C GLU A 240 8.34 7.94 -17.66
N ALA A 241 8.35 8.08 -16.33
CA ALA A 241 7.27 8.72 -15.59
C ALA A 241 7.09 10.18 -16.04
N ALA A 242 8.18 10.91 -16.26
CA ALA A 242 8.15 12.29 -16.74
C ALA A 242 7.59 12.41 -18.17
N ILE A 243 8.03 11.54 -19.09
CA ILE A 243 7.50 11.48 -20.46
C ILE A 243 6.01 11.13 -20.43
N PHE A 244 5.60 10.17 -19.61
CA PHE A 244 4.20 9.77 -19.50
C PHE A 244 3.32 10.92 -18.99
N LEU A 245 3.70 11.58 -17.90
CA LEU A 245 2.97 12.74 -17.38
C LEU A 245 2.85 13.85 -18.43
N SER A 246 3.94 14.12 -19.16
CA SER A 246 3.93 15.14 -20.21
C SER A 246 3.02 14.74 -21.38
N ALA A 247 3.04 13.46 -21.78
CA ALA A 247 2.17 12.93 -22.83
C ALA A 247 0.68 12.93 -22.41
N LEU A 248 0.38 12.91 -21.12
CA LEU A 248 -0.98 13.09 -20.59
C LEU A 248 -1.45 14.55 -20.60
N GLY A 249 -0.57 15.50 -20.92
CA GLY A 249 -0.88 16.92 -21.01
C GLY A 249 -0.64 17.71 -19.73
N TYR A 250 0.03 17.15 -18.72
CA TYR A 250 0.41 17.92 -17.54
C TYR A 250 1.50 18.94 -17.87
N PRO A 251 1.31 20.23 -17.56
CA PRO A 251 2.29 21.27 -17.85
C PRO A 251 3.51 21.17 -16.92
N SER A 252 4.65 21.74 -17.32
CA SER A 252 5.89 21.67 -16.55
C SER A 252 5.80 22.28 -15.15
N ASN A 253 4.95 23.29 -14.95
CA ASN A 253 4.71 23.90 -13.64
C ASN A 253 3.79 23.07 -12.72
N THR A 254 3.42 21.84 -13.09
CA THR A 254 2.62 20.97 -12.22
C THR A 254 3.40 20.62 -10.95
N PRO A 255 2.89 20.92 -9.75
CA PRO A 255 3.49 20.45 -8.50
C PRO A 255 3.39 18.92 -8.38
N ILE A 256 4.51 18.27 -8.06
CA ILE A 256 4.56 16.81 -7.88
C ILE A 256 5.12 16.50 -6.50
N TYR A 257 4.35 15.73 -5.72
CA TYR A 257 4.82 15.07 -4.52
C TYR A 257 5.40 13.69 -4.87
N ILE A 258 6.66 13.44 -4.52
CA ILE A 258 7.31 12.14 -4.69
C ILE A 258 7.06 11.31 -3.43
N ALA A 259 6.19 10.31 -3.54
CA ALA A 259 5.96 9.31 -2.51
C ALA A 259 6.88 8.10 -2.76
N ALA A 260 8.05 8.08 -2.11
CA ALA A 260 9.04 7.02 -2.24
C ALA A 260 9.98 7.00 -1.03
N GLY A 261 10.66 5.87 -0.83
CA GLY A 261 11.94 5.85 -0.13
C GLY A 261 13.10 6.27 -1.05
N ASP A 262 14.29 5.72 -0.79
CA ASP A 262 15.50 6.11 -1.52
C ASP A 262 15.46 5.70 -3.00
N ILE A 263 15.43 6.71 -3.87
CA ILE A 263 15.48 6.51 -5.32
C ILE A 263 16.86 6.00 -5.70
N TYR A 264 16.91 4.86 -6.41
CA TYR A 264 18.16 4.26 -6.86
C TYR A 264 18.93 5.21 -7.80
N GLY A 265 20.22 5.41 -7.49
CA GLY A 265 21.12 6.38 -8.13
C GLY A 265 20.79 7.86 -7.87
N GLY A 266 19.74 8.17 -7.12
CA GLY A 266 19.43 9.51 -6.64
C GLY A 266 19.29 10.55 -7.76
N ASP A 267 20.05 11.64 -7.65
CA ASP A 267 19.95 12.79 -8.55
C ASP A 267 20.29 12.46 -10.02
N SER A 268 21.13 11.45 -10.28
CA SER A 268 21.51 11.08 -11.65
C SER A 268 20.31 10.60 -12.48
N TYR A 269 19.44 9.77 -11.90
CA TYR A 269 18.22 9.28 -12.57
C TYR A 269 17.04 10.22 -12.43
N MET A 270 17.04 11.13 -11.46
CA MET A 270 15.97 12.11 -11.27
C MET A 270 16.06 13.32 -12.21
N GLY A 271 17.19 13.50 -12.91
CA GLY A 271 17.46 14.66 -13.78
C GLY A 271 16.38 14.90 -14.85
N ASP A 272 15.96 13.88 -15.58
CA ASP A 272 14.91 13.98 -16.61
C ASP A 272 13.53 14.35 -16.03
N LEU A 273 13.22 13.85 -14.83
CA LEU A 273 11.96 14.18 -14.16
C LEU A 273 11.98 15.62 -13.66
N ARG A 274 13.09 16.04 -13.04
CA ARG A 274 13.28 17.40 -12.51
C ARG A 274 13.33 18.45 -13.60
N SER A 275 13.93 18.16 -14.75
CA SER A 275 14.01 19.10 -15.87
C SER A 275 12.63 19.39 -16.49
N ARG A 276 11.73 18.40 -16.50
CA ARG A 276 10.36 18.54 -17.00
C ARG A 276 9.41 19.13 -15.97
N TYR A 277 9.58 18.76 -14.70
CA TYR A 277 8.77 19.21 -13.59
C TYR A 277 9.67 19.74 -12.47
N PRO A 278 10.00 21.04 -12.47
CA PRO A 278 10.90 21.63 -11.45
C PRO A 278 10.31 21.61 -10.03
N MET A 279 8.98 21.57 -9.88
CA MET A 279 8.30 21.59 -8.57
C MET A 279 8.17 20.18 -7.97
N LEU A 280 9.30 19.50 -7.78
CA LEU A 280 9.35 18.20 -7.11
C LEU A 280 9.53 18.38 -5.60
N MET A 281 8.49 18.03 -4.86
CA MET A 281 8.45 18.01 -3.41
C MET A 281 8.51 16.58 -2.87
N SER A 282 8.97 16.45 -1.64
CA SER A 282 8.92 15.23 -0.83
C SER A 282 8.65 15.64 0.61
N LYS A 283 8.34 14.70 1.50
CA LYS A 283 8.16 15.01 2.94
C LYS A 283 9.37 15.76 3.51
N GLU A 284 10.58 15.38 3.12
CA GLU A 284 11.84 16.00 3.57
C GLU A 284 12.03 17.44 3.05
N LYS A 285 11.43 17.79 1.91
CA LYS A 285 11.45 19.17 1.39
C LYS A 285 10.33 20.05 1.95
N LEU A 286 9.23 19.43 2.36
CA LEU A 286 8.04 20.13 2.84
C LEU A 286 8.08 20.37 4.35
N ALA A 287 8.86 19.59 5.09
CA ALA A 287 8.95 19.69 6.54
C ALA A 287 10.35 20.10 6.99
N SER A 288 10.42 20.79 8.13
CA SER A 288 11.70 21.03 8.77
C SER A 288 12.27 19.73 9.34
N ILE A 289 13.57 19.74 9.66
CA ILE A 289 14.23 18.59 10.28
C ILE A 289 13.57 18.29 11.64
N GLU A 290 13.23 19.32 12.42
CA GLU A 290 12.60 19.20 13.73
C GLU A 290 11.18 18.64 13.65
N GLU A 291 10.42 18.97 12.60
CA GLU A 291 9.07 18.43 12.39
C GLU A 291 9.09 16.94 12.00
N LEU A 292 10.13 16.49 11.32
CA LEU A 292 10.28 15.09 10.90
C LEU A 292 11.05 14.21 11.89
N GLU A 293 11.83 14.80 12.79
CA GLU A 293 12.65 14.08 13.77
C GLU A 293 11.87 13.00 14.54
N PRO A 294 10.62 13.23 15.01
CA PRO A 294 9.83 12.22 15.72
C PRO A 294 9.52 10.97 14.88
N PHE A 295 9.61 11.06 13.55
CA PHE A 295 9.30 9.99 12.61
C PHE A 295 10.55 9.35 11.99
N ALA A 296 11.73 9.96 12.13
CA ALA A 296 12.93 9.64 11.35
C ALA A 296 13.38 8.16 11.47
N ASN A 297 13.20 7.56 12.66
CA ASN A 297 13.56 6.16 12.92
C ASN A 297 12.37 5.19 12.81
N HIS A 298 11.24 5.67 12.28
CA HIS A 298 9.99 4.93 12.17
C HIS A 298 9.52 4.88 10.73
N SER A 299 10.14 4.03 9.91
CA SER A 299 9.80 3.83 8.50
C SER A 299 8.31 3.57 8.25
N THR A 300 7.62 2.93 9.20
CA THR A 300 6.18 2.70 9.13
C THR A 300 5.40 4.00 9.20
N GLN A 301 5.82 4.93 10.06
CA GLN A 301 5.17 6.23 10.21
C GLN A 301 5.51 7.15 9.04
N LEU A 302 6.74 7.15 8.54
CA LEU A 302 7.13 7.88 7.32
C LEU A 302 6.31 7.41 6.10
N ALA A 303 6.14 6.10 5.93
CA ALA A 303 5.29 5.54 4.88
C ALA A 303 3.80 5.92 5.07
N ALA A 304 3.36 6.16 6.30
CA ALA A 304 2.01 6.66 6.58
C ALA A 304 1.82 8.11 6.14
N LEU A 305 2.83 8.96 6.30
CA LEU A 305 2.83 10.33 5.76
C LEU A 305 2.70 10.32 4.24
N ASP A 306 3.53 9.52 3.56
CA ASP A 306 3.47 9.34 2.11
C ASP A 306 2.09 8.82 1.66
N TYR A 307 1.47 7.94 2.45
CA TYR A 307 0.11 7.45 2.19
C TYR A 307 -0.93 8.56 2.29
N ILE A 308 -0.91 9.38 3.34
CA ILE A 308 -1.87 10.49 3.54
C ILE A 308 -1.76 11.48 2.38
N VAL A 309 -0.55 11.95 2.07
CA VAL A 309 -0.33 12.94 0.99
C VAL A 309 -0.74 12.37 -0.37
N SER A 310 -0.57 11.06 -0.59
CA SER A 310 -1.01 10.38 -1.80
C SER A 310 -2.54 10.27 -1.90
N VAL A 311 -3.22 9.93 -0.80
CA VAL A 311 -4.69 9.83 -0.77
C VAL A 311 -5.34 11.21 -0.96
N GLU A 312 -4.75 12.27 -0.43
CA GLU A 312 -5.27 13.65 -0.49
C GLU A 312 -4.95 14.42 -1.78
N SER A 313 -4.08 13.87 -2.63
CA SER A 313 -3.71 14.49 -3.92
C SER A 313 -4.87 14.61 -4.90
N ASP A 314 -4.80 15.57 -5.81
CA ASP A 314 -5.76 15.70 -6.91
C ASP A 314 -5.65 14.53 -7.89
N VAL A 315 -4.41 14.07 -8.12
CA VAL A 315 -4.09 12.95 -9.00
C VAL A 315 -3.06 12.05 -8.35
N PHE A 316 -3.36 10.76 -8.26
CA PHE A 316 -2.39 9.75 -7.84
C PHE A 316 -1.89 8.94 -9.03
N MET A 317 -0.57 8.77 -9.16
CA MET A 317 0.04 7.93 -10.19
C MET A 317 1.14 7.04 -9.59
N PRO A 318 0.96 5.71 -9.53
CA PRO A 318 2.03 4.80 -9.18
C PRO A 318 2.85 4.38 -10.42
N THR A 319 4.18 4.32 -10.29
CA THR A 319 5.07 3.77 -11.35
C THR A 319 5.16 2.24 -11.29
N TYR A 320 4.69 1.62 -10.21
CA TYR A 320 4.65 0.17 -10.01
C TYR A 320 3.43 -0.24 -9.19
N SER A 321 2.82 -1.38 -9.53
CA SER A 321 1.62 -1.92 -8.89
C SER A 321 1.91 -2.65 -7.57
N GLY A 322 2.56 -1.96 -6.62
CA GLY A 322 2.89 -2.47 -5.29
C GLY A 322 1.76 -2.36 -4.26
N ASN A 323 2.06 -2.70 -3.01
CA ASN A 323 1.08 -2.68 -1.91
C ASN A 323 0.52 -1.29 -1.63
N MET A 324 1.38 -0.26 -1.59
CA MET A 324 0.93 1.13 -1.41
C MET A 324 0.05 1.60 -2.56
N ALA A 325 0.44 1.31 -3.81
CA ALA A 325 -0.34 1.68 -4.99
C ALA A 325 -1.78 1.15 -4.90
N ARG A 326 -1.94 -0.12 -4.53
CA ARG A 326 -3.25 -0.76 -4.36
C ARG A 326 -4.03 -0.18 -3.18
N ALA A 327 -3.36 0.07 -2.05
CA ALA A 327 -4.00 0.59 -0.85
C ALA A 327 -4.48 2.04 -1.02
N VAL A 328 -3.67 2.90 -1.64
CA VAL A 328 -4.05 4.28 -1.98
C VAL A 328 -5.16 4.29 -3.02
N GLU A 329 -5.06 3.49 -4.08
CA GLU A 329 -6.12 3.40 -5.10
C GLU A 329 -7.46 2.97 -4.50
N GLY A 330 -7.46 1.95 -3.62
CA GLY A 330 -8.66 1.50 -2.93
C GLY A 330 -9.28 2.60 -2.04
N HIS A 331 -8.45 3.31 -1.28
CA HIS A 331 -8.92 4.39 -0.40
C HIS A 331 -9.45 5.59 -1.21
N ARG A 332 -8.78 5.96 -2.30
CA ARG A 332 -9.26 7.00 -3.23
C ARG A 332 -10.59 6.64 -3.89
N ARG A 333 -10.83 5.35 -4.17
CA ARG A 333 -12.14 4.86 -4.62
C ARG A 333 -13.21 5.00 -3.53
N PHE A 334 -12.88 4.64 -2.29
CA PHE A 334 -13.76 4.79 -1.14
C PHE A 334 -14.17 6.27 -0.91
N LEU A 335 -13.23 7.21 -1.03
CA LEU A 335 -13.46 8.65 -0.86
C LEU A 335 -14.12 9.34 -2.06
N GLY A 336 -15.00 8.65 -2.78
CA GLY A 336 -15.74 9.21 -3.91
C GLY A 336 -15.00 9.15 -5.24
N HIS A 337 -14.25 8.08 -5.50
CA HIS A 337 -13.61 7.82 -6.79
C HIS A 337 -12.61 8.91 -7.24
N ARG A 338 -11.76 9.39 -6.32
CA ARG A 338 -10.72 10.37 -6.63
C ARG A 338 -9.77 9.88 -7.74
N ARG A 339 -9.28 10.81 -8.56
CA ARG A 339 -8.57 10.51 -9.80
C ARG A 339 -7.29 9.71 -9.56
N THR A 340 -7.21 8.50 -10.11
CA THR A 340 -6.01 7.67 -10.09
C THR A 340 -5.66 7.31 -11.53
N ILE A 341 -4.38 7.45 -11.90
CA ILE A 341 -3.85 7.11 -13.21
C ILE A 341 -3.04 5.84 -13.08
N SER A 342 -3.52 4.75 -13.67
CA SER A 342 -2.78 3.48 -13.71
C SER A 342 -2.07 3.34 -15.07
N PRO A 343 -0.73 3.45 -15.12
CA PRO A 343 0.00 3.33 -16.39
C PRO A 343 -0.15 1.92 -17.00
N ASP A 344 -0.49 1.83 -18.29
CA ASP A 344 -0.36 0.61 -19.07
C ASP A 344 1.10 0.39 -19.44
N LYS A 345 1.88 -0.04 -18.44
CA LYS A 345 3.34 -0.21 -18.57
C LYS A 345 3.70 -1.08 -19.76
N LYS A 346 2.97 -2.17 -20.00
CA LYS A 346 3.22 -3.08 -21.14
C LYS A 346 3.12 -2.37 -22.49
N ALA A 347 2.16 -1.48 -22.65
CA ALA A 347 2.00 -0.72 -23.88
C ALA A 347 2.92 0.51 -23.94
N LEU A 348 3.19 1.15 -22.79
CA LEU A 348 4.04 2.32 -22.66
C LEU A 348 5.52 2.01 -22.94
N VAL A 349 6.08 0.91 -22.42
CA VAL A 349 7.49 0.55 -22.67
C VAL A 349 7.79 0.43 -24.17
N ARG A 350 6.86 -0.11 -24.96
CA ARG A 350 7.00 -0.19 -26.43
C ARG A 350 7.02 1.17 -27.11
N LEU A 351 6.42 2.19 -26.50
CA LEU A 351 6.47 3.57 -26.98
C LEU A 351 7.79 4.22 -26.57
N PHE A 352 8.22 4.03 -25.32
CA PHE A 352 9.47 4.56 -24.80
C PHE A 352 10.68 3.99 -25.54
N ASP A 353 10.73 2.69 -25.79
CA ASP A 353 11.81 2.05 -26.55
C ASP A 353 11.92 2.65 -27.97
N LYS A 354 10.79 2.97 -28.61
CA LYS A 354 10.78 3.63 -29.93
C LYS A 354 11.25 5.08 -29.86
N ILE A 355 11.03 5.77 -28.74
CA ILE A 355 11.53 7.13 -28.53
C ILE A 355 13.04 7.09 -28.33
N GLU A 356 13.51 6.18 -27.49
CA GLU A 356 14.94 5.97 -27.22
C GLU A 356 15.72 5.60 -28.49
N GLN A 357 15.15 4.77 -29.36
CA GLN A 357 15.73 4.41 -30.66
C GLN A 357 15.61 5.52 -31.73
N GLY A 358 14.99 6.66 -31.43
CA GLY A 358 14.76 7.75 -32.38
C GLY A 358 13.69 7.47 -33.44
N ILE A 359 12.98 6.34 -33.37
CA ILE A 359 11.92 5.94 -34.30
C ILE A 359 10.65 6.78 -34.10
N LYS A 360 10.41 7.22 -32.86
CA LYS A 360 9.31 8.13 -32.50
C LYS A 360 9.86 9.35 -31.79
N LYS A 361 9.21 10.49 -32.01
CA LYS A 361 9.46 11.72 -31.25
C LYS A 361 8.35 11.94 -30.23
N GLU A 362 8.70 12.62 -29.15
CA GLU A 362 7.71 13.21 -28.26
C GLU A 362 6.91 14.31 -28.98
N GLY A 363 5.71 14.61 -28.48
CA GLY A 363 4.81 15.60 -29.05
C GLY A 363 3.39 15.08 -29.23
N LYS A 364 2.59 15.79 -30.03
CA LYS A 364 1.14 15.59 -30.14
C LYS A 364 0.74 14.15 -30.47
N LEU A 365 1.39 13.51 -31.45
CA LEU A 365 1.07 12.13 -31.83
C LEU A 365 1.34 11.10 -30.72
N LEU A 366 2.36 11.32 -29.88
CA LEU A 366 2.59 10.49 -28.70
C LEU A 366 1.50 10.73 -27.67
N SER A 367 1.18 12.00 -27.41
CA SER A 367 0.15 12.41 -26.47
C SER A 367 -1.22 11.81 -26.82
N ASP A 368 -1.68 12.00 -28.06
CA ASP A 368 -2.96 11.46 -28.55
C ASP A 368 -3.04 9.93 -28.33
N LYS A 369 -1.94 9.22 -28.64
CA LYS A 369 -1.88 7.76 -28.46
C LYS A 369 -1.89 7.36 -26.99
N VAL A 370 -1.14 8.06 -26.13
CA VAL A 370 -1.09 7.81 -24.69
C VAL A 370 -2.45 8.06 -24.05
N ILE A 371 -3.10 9.18 -24.39
CA ILE A 371 -4.43 9.54 -23.90
C ILE A 371 -5.46 8.47 -24.32
N GLU A 372 -5.47 8.07 -25.59
CA GLU A 372 -6.41 7.05 -26.07
C GLU A 372 -6.20 5.70 -25.38
N MET A 373 -4.94 5.28 -25.19
CA MET A 373 -4.59 4.05 -24.47
C MET A 373 -5.05 4.05 -23.01
N HIS A 374 -5.18 5.21 -22.38
CA HIS A 374 -5.52 5.35 -20.97
C HIS A 374 -6.95 5.86 -20.74
N LYS A 375 -7.73 6.12 -21.80
CA LYS A 375 -9.10 6.68 -21.72
C LYS A 375 -10.03 5.93 -20.76
N LYS A 376 -9.93 4.60 -20.70
CA LYS A 376 -10.71 3.72 -19.80
C LYS A 376 -10.01 3.40 -18.47
N ARG A 377 -8.78 3.89 -18.29
CA ARG A 377 -7.95 3.72 -17.09
C ARG A 377 -7.91 4.97 -16.21
N TYR A 378 -8.59 6.03 -16.62
CA TYR A 378 -8.99 7.13 -15.74
C TYR A 378 -10.25 6.70 -14.99
N VAL A 379 -10.22 6.70 -13.66
CA VAL A 379 -11.46 6.73 -12.91
C VAL A 379 -12.08 8.12 -13.15
N PHE A 380 -13.08 8.12 -14.05
CA PHE A 380 -13.93 9.17 -14.61
C PHE A 380 -13.43 10.64 -14.66
N LEU A 381 -13.38 11.14 -15.90
CA LEU A 381 -13.40 12.55 -16.28
C LEU A 381 -14.80 13.13 -16.02
N SER A 382 -14.90 14.09 -15.12
CA SER A 382 -15.74 15.27 -15.32
C SER A 382 -14.88 16.49 -15.03
N THR A 383 -14.47 17.16 -16.12
CA THR A 383 -14.08 18.58 -16.23
C THR A 383 -13.37 19.25 -15.04
N LEU A 384 -12.07 19.52 -15.21
CA LEU A 384 -11.50 20.82 -14.84
C LEU A 384 -11.71 21.77 -16.02
#